data_AF-A0A1H6ZIE3-F1
#
_entry.id   AF-A0A1H6ZIE3-F1
#
_cell.length_a   1.000
_cell.length_b   1.000
_cell.length_c   1.000
_cell.angle_alpha   90.00
_cell.angle_beta   90.00
_cell.angle_gamma   90.00
#
_symmetry.space_group_name_H-M   'P 1'
#
loop_
_entity.id
_entity.type
_entity.pdbx_description
1 polymer ?
#
loop_
_entity_poly.entity_id
_entity_poly.type
_entity_poly.pdbx_seq_one_letter_code
_entity_poly.pdbx_strand_id
1 'polypeptide(L)' 'MGSDEQLDVEDLVGGEDLDFLREMATERGISPGEMAKEGIQEIIAKRTKPKTMPGKVQPFRR' A
#
# COMPACT_ATOMS: atom_id res chain seq x y z
N MET A 1 -14.13 6.98 -24.22
CA MET A 1 -12.69 7.11 -23.97
C MET A 1 -12.59 7.88 -22.66
N GLY A 2 -12.42 7.19 -21.53
CA GLY A 2 -12.23 7.87 -20.25
C GLY A 2 -10.84 8.52 -20.29
N SER A 3 -10.77 9.81 -19.98
CA SER A 3 -9.51 10.47 -19.67
C SER A 3 -8.98 9.82 -18.40
N ASP A 4 -7.93 9.01 -18.50
CA ASP A 4 -7.12 8.66 -17.34
C ASP A 4 -6.43 9.95 -16.89
N GLU A 5 -7.14 10.71 -16.05
CA GLU A 5 -6.59 11.88 -15.38
C GLU A 5 -5.50 11.36 -14.44
N GLN A 6 -4.24 11.64 -14.79
CA GLN A 6 -3.08 11.28 -14.00
C GLN A 6 -3.14 12.09 -12.70
N LEU A 7 -3.67 11.49 -11.64
CA LEU A 7 -3.72 12.09 -10.30
C LEU A 7 -2.37 11.86 -9.62
N ASP A 8 -1.72 12.94 -9.20
CA ASP A 8 -0.51 12.87 -8.40
C ASP A 8 -0.87 12.76 -6.92
N VAL A 9 0.05 12.22 -6.11
CA VAL A 9 -0.17 12.10 -4.65
C VAL A 9 -0.40 13.47 -4.01
N GLU A 10 0.16 14.51 -4.62
CA GLU A 10 0.02 15.92 -4.24
C GLU A 10 -1.42 16.44 -4.39
N ASP A 11 -2.20 15.87 -5.29
CA ASP A 11 -3.61 16.24 -5.50
C ASP A 11 -4.55 15.57 -4.48
N LEU A 12 -4.08 14.53 -3.81
CA LEU A 12 -4.89 13.64 -2.96
C LEU A 12 -4.74 13.93 -1.46
N VAL A 13 -3.72 14.70 -1.07
CA VAL A 13 -3.27 14.83 0.32
C VAL A 13 -3.11 16.30 0.69
N GLY A 14 -3.51 16.66 1.91
CA GLY A 14 -3.34 18.02 2.43
C GLY A 14 -1.86 18.38 2.65
N GLY A 15 -1.54 19.67 2.69
CA GLY A 15 -0.15 20.14 2.75
C GLY A 15 0.67 19.58 3.93
N GLU A 16 0.10 19.51 5.13
CA GLU A 16 0.80 18.99 6.32
C GLU A 16 1.12 17.49 6.22
N ASP A 17 0.15 16.70 5.74
CA ASP A 17 0.32 15.26 5.53
C ASP A 17 1.32 14.97 4.42
N LEU A 18 1.36 15.83 3.40
CA LEU A 18 2.29 15.74 2.29
C LEU A 18 3.73 16.05 2.73
N ASP A 19 3.92 17.06 3.56
CA ASP A 19 5.23 17.40 4.14
C ASP A 19 5.75 16.24 5.01
N PHE A 20 4.87 15.65 5.83
CA PHE A 20 5.20 14.46 6.60
C PHE A 20 5.56 13.26 5.71
N LEU A 21 4.80 13.02 4.64
CA LEU A 21 5.09 11.97 3.67
C LEU A 21 6.45 12.18 2.98
N ARG A 22 6.78 13.43 2.63
CA ARG A 22 8.07 13.81 2.02
C ARG A 22 9.23 13.59 2.97
N GLU A 23 9.09 13.96 4.24
CA GLU A 23 10.12 13.74 5.26
C GLU A 23 10.43 12.24 5.41
N MET A 24 9.40 11.41 5.62
CA MET A 24 9.57 9.96 5.72
C MET A 24 10.16 9.35 4.44
N ALA A 25 9.72 9.79 3.26
CA ALA A 25 10.24 9.31 1.98
C ALA A 25 11.73 9.66 1.82
N THR A 26 12.12 10.86 2.26
CA THR A 26 13.51 11.31 2.27
C THR A 26 14.38 10.46 3.20
N GLU A 27 13.91 10.13 4.40
CA GLU A 27 14.63 9.25 5.34
C GLU A 27 14.90 7.86 4.74
N ARG A 28 14.02 7.38 3.87
CA ARG A 28 14.15 6.07 3.21
C ARG A 28 14.79 6.15 1.82
N GLY A 29 15.10 7.35 1.32
CA GLY A 29 15.70 7.56 0.00
C GLY A 29 14.79 7.18 -1.17
N ILE A 30 13.46 7.28 -1.01
CA ILE A 30 12.46 6.98 -2.05
C ILE A 30 11.57 8.20 -2.32
N SER A 31 10.80 8.17 -3.41
CA SER A 31 9.84 9.25 -3.70
C SER A 31 8.58 9.15 -2.83
N PRO A 32 7.87 10.27 -2.57
CA PRO A 32 6.57 10.24 -1.87
C PRO A 32 5.53 9.36 -2.57
N GLY A 33 5.55 9.32 -3.91
CA GLY A 33 4.70 8.43 -4.70
C GLY A 33 4.97 6.95 -4.46
N GLU A 34 6.25 6.56 -4.41
CA GLU A 34 6.64 5.17 -4.08
C GLU A 34 6.26 4.81 -2.64
N MET A 35 6.48 5.72 -1.69
CA MET A 35 6.08 5.52 -0.30
C MET A 35 4.57 5.33 -0.15
N ALA A 36 3.77 6.18 -0.82
CA ALA A 36 2.31 6.05 -0.83
C ALA A 36 1.87 4.70 -1.43
N LYS A 37 2.50 4.28 -2.53
CA LYS A 37 2.26 2.98 -3.16
C LYS A 37 2.54 1.82 -2.20
N GLU A 38 3.66 1.84 -1.49
CA GLU A 38 4.01 0.81 -0.50
C GLU A 38 2.97 0.73 0.63
N GLY A 39 2.59 1.88 1.20
CA GLY A 39 1.57 1.94 2.25
C GLY A 39 0.21 1.39 1.80
N ILE A 40 -0.23 1.73 0.57
CA ILE A 40 -1.45 1.19 -0.02
C ILE A 40 -1.35 -0.33 -0.17
N GLN A 41 -0.22 -0.83 -0.69
CA GLN A 41 0.00 -2.27 -0.85
C GLN A 41 -0.03 -3.00 0.50
N GLU A 42 0.58 -2.43 1.54
CA GLU A 42 0.56 -3.02 2.88
C GLU A 42 -0.88 -3.09 3.44
N ILE A 43 -1.66 -2.02 3.31
CA ILE A 43 -3.05 -1.98 3.76
C ILE A 43 -3.90 -3.00 3.00
N ILE A 44 -3.74 -3.08 1.67
CA ILE A 44 -4.45 -4.06 0.85
C ILE A 44 -4.06 -5.47 1.28
N ALA A 45 -2.77 -5.78 1.37
CA ALA A 45 -2.29 -7.09 1.78
C ALA A 45 -2.83 -7.46 3.16
N LYS A 46 -2.79 -6.55 4.13
CA LYS A 46 -3.32 -6.77 5.48
C LYS A 46 -4.82 -7.09 5.47
N ARG A 47 -5.60 -6.44 4.59
CA ARG A 47 -7.05 -6.65 4.47
C ARG A 47 -7.42 -7.91 3.68
N THR A 48 -6.64 -8.24 2.66
CA THR A 48 -6.95 -9.33 1.71
C THR A 48 -6.22 -10.64 2.00
N LYS A 49 -5.22 -10.63 2.90
CA LYS A 49 -4.46 -11.83 3.26
C LYS A 49 -5.43 -12.96 3.66
N PRO A 50 -5.35 -14.14 3.01
CA PRO A 50 -6.14 -15.30 3.39
C PRO A 50 -5.91 -15.61 4.87
N LYS A 51 -6.99 -15.65 5.63
CA LYS A 51 -6.93 -16.06 7.04
C LYS A 51 -6.82 -17.58 7.05
N THR A 52 -5.78 -18.11 7.68
CA THR A 52 -5.68 -19.56 7.91
C THR A 52 -6.87 -19.99 8.77
N MET A 53 -7.76 -20.79 8.21
CA MET A 53 -8.81 -21.42 8.99
C MET A 53 -8.17 -22.43 9.95
N PRO A 54 -8.49 -22.40 11.26
CA PRO A 54 -8.08 -23.46 12.15
C PRO A 54 -8.78 -24.75 11.71
N GLY A 55 -8.00 -25.68 11.15
CA GLY A 55 -8.48 -26.95 10.63
C GLY A 55 -7.35 -27.97 10.60
N LYS A 56 -7.66 -29.23 10.90
CA LYS A 56 -6.66 -30.31 10.88
C LYS A 56 -6.33 -30.63 9.43
N VAL A 57 -5.13 -30.26 8.97
CA VAL A 57 -4.63 -30.65 7.65
C VAL A 57 -4.50 -32.17 7.62
N GLN A 58 -5.39 -32.84 6.90
CA GLN A 58 -5.30 -34.28 6.67
C GLN A 58 -4.26 -34.52 5.57
N PRO A 59 -3.18 -35.28 5.84
CA PRO A 59 -2.24 -35.64 4.80
C PRO A 59 -2.94 -36.53 3.77
N PHE A 60 -2.76 -36.21 2.48
CA PHE A 60 -3.13 -37.11 1.40
C PHE A 60 -2.29 -38.38 1.55
N ARG A 61 -2.96 -39.53 1.74
CA ARG A 61 -2.27 -40.83 1.74
C ARG A 61 -1.64 -41.04 0.36
N ARG A 62 -0.39 -41.55 0.35
CA ARG A 62 0.34 -41.96 -0.86
C ARG A 62 -0.21 -43.26 -1.40
#